data_AF-A0A1V1UP19-F1
#
_entry.id   AF-A0A1V1UP19-F1
#
_cell.length_a   1.000
_cell.length_b   1.000
_cell.length_c   1.000
_cell.angle_alpha   90.00
_cell.angle_beta   90.00
_cell.angle_gamma   90.00
#
_symmetry.space_group_name_H-M   'P 1'
#
loop_
_entity.id
_entity.type
_entity.pdbx_description
1 polymer ?
#
loop_
_entity_poly.entity_id
_entity_poly.type
_entity_poly.pdbx_seq_one_letter_code
_entity_poly.pdbx_strand_id
1 'polypeptide(L)'
;MLERGLDVSYETIRRWTVKFGPLIAHVLRRRQPRPGDVWHLDEVVVKIAGRSYWLWRAVDQHGTVLEEILQSRRDKRAAKRLLIKLMKRWGFVPKRIITDKLRS
;
A
#
# COMPACT_ATOMS: atom_id res chain seq x y z
N MET A 1 4.21 -14.30 -23.55
CA MET A 1 4.76 -12.95 -23.30
C MET A 1 4.63 -12.19 -24.62
N LEU A 2 4.13 -10.95 -24.58
CA LEU A 2 3.85 -10.02 -25.68
C LEU A 2 2.52 -10.21 -26.44
N GLU A 3 1.49 -9.44 -26.09
CA GLU A 3 0.38 -9.15 -27.01
C GLU A 3 0.78 -8.18 -28.14
N ARG A 4 2.01 -7.62 -28.12
CA ARG A 4 2.46 -6.54 -29.01
C ARG A 4 3.83 -6.73 -29.70
N GLY A 5 4.46 -7.91 -29.62
CA GLY A 5 5.74 -8.14 -30.32
C GLY A 5 7.00 -7.42 -29.74
N LEU A 6 6.90 -6.72 -28.60
CA LEU A 6 8.01 -5.98 -28.00
C LEU A 6 8.79 -6.79 -26.96
N ASP A 7 10.02 -7.21 -27.29
CA ASP A 7 10.91 -7.85 -26.31
C ASP A 7 11.48 -6.78 -25.36
N VAL A 8 11.16 -6.90 -24.07
CA VAL A 8 11.54 -5.93 -23.06
C VAL A 8 12.25 -6.66 -21.92
N SER A 9 13.53 -6.35 -21.74
CA SER A 9 14.32 -6.92 -20.65
C SER A 9 13.79 -6.51 -19.27
N TYR A 10 14.04 -7.35 -18.26
CA TYR A 10 13.75 -7.02 -16.86
C TYR A 10 14.40 -5.69 -16.43
N GLU A 11 15.64 -5.43 -16.85
CA GLU A 11 16.36 -4.22 -16.49
C GLU A 11 15.74 -2.97 -17.12
N THR A 12 15.15 -3.10 -18.31
CA THR A 12 14.36 -2.02 -18.94
C THR A 12 13.14 -1.67 -18.09
N ILE A 13 12.36 -2.67 -17.66
CA ILE A 13 11.19 -2.46 -16.78
C ILE A 13 11.61 -1.84 -15.44
N ARG A 14 12.72 -2.31 -14.86
CA ARG A 14 13.26 -1.77 -13.60
C ARG A 14 13.62 -0.29 -13.74
N ARG A 15 14.35 0.08 -14.79
CA ARG A 15 14.72 1.49 -15.06
C ARG A 15 13.51 2.37 -15.30
N TRP A 16 12.50 1.89 -16.03
CA TRP A 16 11.24 2.61 -16.22
C TRP A 16 10.46 2.79 -14.93
N THR A 17 10.42 1.77 -14.07
CA THR A 17 9.78 1.86 -12.75
C THR A 17 10.43 2.94 -11.90
N VAL A 18 11.76 3.00 -11.89
CA VAL A 18 12.50 4.06 -11.17
C VAL A 18 12.24 5.44 -11.78
N LYS A 19 12.26 5.55 -13.11
CA LYS A 19 12.09 6.83 -13.82
C LYS A 19 10.67 7.39 -13.74
N PHE A 20 9.66 6.57 -13.98
CA PHE A 20 8.26 7.00 -14.15
C PHE A 20 7.38 6.68 -12.95
N GLY A 21 7.76 5.72 -12.10
CA GLY A 21 6.99 5.30 -10.94
C GLY A 21 6.59 6.46 -10.01
N PRO A 22 7.51 7.38 -9.63
CA PRO A 22 7.16 8.53 -8.79
C PRO A 22 6.07 9.43 -9.40
N LEU A 23 6.17 9.71 -10.70
CA LEU A 23 5.19 10.53 -11.42
C LEU A 23 3.83 9.84 -11.50
N ILE A 24 3.80 8.56 -11.88
CA ILE A 24 2.58 7.75 -11.95
C ILE A 24 1.91 7.71 -10.57
N ALA A 25 2.66 7.39 -9.52
CA ALA A 25 2.14 7.33 -8.16
C ALA A 25 1.58 8.68 -7.69
N HIS A 26 2.21 9.80 -8.07
CA HIS A 26 1.71 11.13 -7.77
C HIS A 26 0.39 11.44 -8.46
N VAL A 27 0.28 11.13 -9.76
CA VAL A 27 -0.97 11.31 -10.52
C VAL A 27 -2.09 10.44 -9.94
N LEU A 28 -1.81 9.18 -9.63
CA LEU A 28 -2.77 8.27 -9.01
C LEU A 28 -3.24 8.79 -7.64
N ARG A 29 -2.33 9.29 -6.79
CA ARG A 29 -2.70 9.88 -5.49
C ARG A 29 -3.57 11.13 -5.61
N ARG A 30 -3.37 11.96 -6.64
CA ARG A 30 -4.21 13.15 -6.89
C ARG A 30 -5.60 12.79 -7.40
N ARG A 31 -5.71 11.72 -8.19
CA ARG A 31 -6.98 11.22 -8.73
C ARG A 31 -7.71 10.28 -7.78
N GLN A 32 -7.10 9.96 -6.65
CA GLN A 32 -7.66 9.03 -5.67
C GLN A 32 -9.00 9.58 -5.17
N PRO A 33 -10.10 8.82 -5.32
CA PRO A 33 -11.39 9.25 -4.80
C PRO A 33 -11.34 9.32 -3.28
N ARG A 34 -12.31 10.02 -2.69
CA ARG A 34 -12.47 10.03 -1.24
C ARG A 34 -12.70 8.59 -0.76
N PRO A 35 -11.98 8.11 0.27
CA PRO A 35 -12.12 6.76 0.76
C PRO A 35 -13.52 6.48 1.29
N GLY A 36 -13.94 5.23 1.20
CA GLY A 36 -15.11 4.73 1.93
C GLY A 36 -14.99 4.92 3.45
N ASP A 37 -16.11 4.74 4.15
CA ASP A 37 -16.21 4.90 5.61
C ASP A 37 -15.91 3.61 6.39
N VAL A 38 -15.65 2.49 5.72
CA VAL A 38 -15.11 1.26 6.31
C VAL A 38 -13.70 1.02 5.79
N TRP A 39 -12.75 0.91 6.72
CA TRP A 39 -11.34 0.63 6.41
C TRP A 39 -10.95 -0.75 6.90
N HIS A 40 -10.21 -1.47 6.07
CA HIS A 40 -9.57 -2.74 6.36
C HIS A 40 -8.09 -2.50 6.61
N LEU A 41 -7.57 -3.02 7.72
CA LEU A 41 -6.16 -2.99 8.06
C LEU A 41 -5.64 -4.42 8.10
N ASP A 42 -4.64 -4.72 7.26
CA ASP A 42 -4.04 -6.04 7.15
C ASP A 42 -2.52 -6.03 7.42
N GLU A 43 -2.03 -7.12 8.02
CA GLU A 43 -0.60 -7.41 8.18
C GLU A 43 -0.19 -8.52 7.20
N VAL A 44 0.81 -8.24 6.36
CA VAL A 44 1.34 -9.21 5.39
C VAL A 44 2.84 -9.35 5.57
N VAL A 45 3.33 -10.60 5.57
CA VAL A 45 4.78 -10.87 5.55
C VAL A 45 5.26 -11.01 4.11
N VAL A 46 6.23 -10.18 3.72
CA VAL A 46 6.83 -10.20 2.37
C VAL A 46 8.32 -10.54 2.45
N LYS A 47 8.84 -11.30 1.49
CA LYS A 47 10.27 -11.62 1.39
C LYS A 47 10.95 -10.73 0.37
N ILE A 48 11.97 -9.99 0.79
CA ILE A 48 12.77 -9.12 -0.08
C ILE A 48 14.23 -9.52 0.10
N ALA A 49 14.89 -9.91 -1.01
CA ALA A 49 16.27 -10.39 -1.02
C ALA A 49 16.55 -11.46 0.06
N GLY A 50 15.62 -12.42 0.22
CA GLY A 50 15.73 -13.52 1.18
C GLY A 50 15.39 -13.15 2.63
N ARG A 51 15.11 -11.88 2.95
CA ARG A 51 14.76 -11.43 4.31
C ARG A 51 13.26 -11.16 4.42
N SER A 52 12.66 -11.50 5.55
CA SER A 52 11.25 -11.22 5.84
C SER A 52 11.05 -9.79 6.31
N TYR A 53 9.99 -9.16 5.81
CA TYR A 53 9.52 -7.83 6.18
C TYR A 53 8.03 -7.89 6.49
N TRP A 54 7.57 -6.97 7.31
CA TRP A 54 6.18 -6.80 7.71
C TRP A 54 5.60 -5.59 6.99
N LEU A 55 4.62 -5.83 6.13
CA LEU A 55 3.86 -4.82 5.42
C LEU A 55 2.53 -4.63 6.14
N TRP A 56 2.28 -3.41 6.59
CA TRP A 56 0.95 -3.00 7.03
C TRP A 56 0.27 -2.26 5.90
N ARG A 57 -0.96 -2.64 5.57
CA ARG A 57 -1.74 -2.02 4.51
C ARG A 57 -3.11 -1.60 5.04
N ALA A 58 -3.54 -0.40 4.66
CA ALA A 58 -4.91 0.04 4.86
C ALA A 58 -5.61 0.17 3.50
N VAL A 59 -6.79 -0.44 3.38
CA VAL A 59 -7.62 -0.44 2.18
C VAL A 59 -9.04 -0.04 2.58
N ASP A 60 -9.77 0.67 1.72
CA ASP A 60 -11.20 0.88 1.96
C ASP A 60 -12.07 -0.27 1.44
N GLN A 61 -13.36 -0.23 1.76
CA GLN A 61 -14.37 -1.19 1.29
C GLN A 61 -14.52 -1.30 -0.23
N HIS A 62 -13.99 -0.34 -0.99
CA HIS A 62 -14.02 -0.36 -2.46
C HIS A 62 -12.74 -0.95 -3.06
N GLY A 63 -11.82 -1.43 -2.21
CA GLY A 63 -10.54 -1.97 -2.65
C GLY A 63 -9.47 -0.90 -2.91
N THR A 64 -9.71 0.35 -2.53
CA THR A 64 -8.74 1.43 -2.72
C THR A 64 -7.68 1.37 -1.64
N VAL A 65 -6.41 1.20 -2.03
CA VAL A 65 -5.27 1.25 -1.10
C VAL A 65 -5.07 2.68 -0.61
N LEU A 66 -5.20 2.89 0.70
CA LEU A 66 -5.13 4.20 1.33
C LEU A 66 -3.69 4.58 1.72
N GLU A 67 -2.97 3.63 2.32
CA GLU A 67 -1.58 3.76 2.74
C GLU A 67 -0.97 2.38 3.00
N GLU A 68 0.34 2.27 2.78
CA GLU A 68 1.15 1.07 3.04
C GLU A 68 2.44 1.45 3.75
N ILE A 69 2.87 0.65 4.71
CA ILE A 69 4.17 0.81 5.37
C ILE A 69 4.88 -0.52 5.53
N LEU A 70 6.09 -0.59 5.00
CA LEU A 70 6.97 -1.74 5.08
C LEU A 70 7.99 -1.56 6.21
N GLN A 71 8.19 -2.60 7.01
CA GLN A 71 9.12 -2.60 8.12
C GLN A 71 9.95 -3.88 8.17
N SER A 72 11.19 -3.76 8.63
CA SER A 72 12.08 -4.91 8.84
C SER A 72 11.72 -5.77 10.06
N ARG A 73 10.82 -5.30 10.92
CA ARG A 73 10.36 -5.99 12.13
C ARG A 73 8.85 -5.79 12.30
N ARG A 74 8.19 -6.73 12.95
CA ARG A 74 6.77 -6.61 13.34
C ARG A 74 6.60 -5.48 14.35
N ASP A 75 5.95 -4.38 13.96
CA ASP A 75 5.72 -3.21 14.82
C ASP A 75 4.28 -2.70 14.71
N LYS A 76 3.46 -3.04 15.70
CA LYS A 76 2.07 -2.55 15.80
C LYS A 76 1.97 -1.03 15.98
N ARG A 77 3.02 -0.37 16.48
CA ARG A 77 3.03 1.10 16.61
C ARG A 77 3.06 1.77 15.24
N ALA A 78 3.65 1.12 14.23
CA ALA A 78 3.62 1.61 12.86
C ALA A 78 2.22 1.57 12.26
N ALA A 79 1.48 0.49 12.49
CA ALA A 79 0.08 0.40 12.09
C ALA A 79 -0.76 1.53 12.71
N LYS A 80 -0.55 1.81 14.00
CA LYS A 80 -1.19 2.96 14.67
C LYS A 80 -0.80 4.30 14.04
N ARG A 81 0.50 4.53 13.75
CA ARG A 81 0.96 5.76 13.07
C ARG A 81 0.35 5.91 11.68
N LEU A 82 0.24 4.82 10.93
CA LEU A 82 -0.40 4.77 9.61
C LEU A 82 -1.86 5.20 9.70
N LEU A 83 -2.63 4.65 10.65
CA LEU A 83 -4.04 5.02 10.85
C LEU A 83 -4.20 6.50 11.21
N ILE A 84 -3.38 7.02 12.15
CA ILE A 84 -3.42 8.44 12.53
C ILE A 84 -3.10 9.34 11.34
N LYS A 85 -2.09 8.98 10.53
CA LYS A 85 -1.72 9.70 9.31
C LYS A 85 -2.88 9.73 8.31
N LEU A 86 -3.57 8.60 8.13
CA LEU A 86 -4.72 8.50 7.22
C LEU A 86 -5.90 9.38 7.66
N MET A 87 -6.28 9.31 8.93
CA MET A 87 -7.36 10.15 9.46
C MET A 87 -7.03 11.65 9.31
N LYS A 88 -5.79 12.04 9.58
CA LYS A 88 -5.33 13.43 9.36
C LYS A 88 -5.35 13.83 7.88
N ARG A 89 -4.90 12.95 6.98
CA ARG A 89 -4.87 13.21 5.53
C ARG A 89 -6.26 13.42 4.95
N TRP A 90 -7.24 12.62 5.38
CA TRP A 90 -8.59 12.66 4.83
C TRP A 90 -9.57 13.52 5.63
N GLY A 91 -9.17 13.97 6.83
CA GLY A 91 -9.97 14.86 7.67
C GLY A 91 -11.22 14.21 8.26
N PHE A 92 -11.26 12.88 8.35
CA PHE A 92 -12.36 12.15 8.98
C PHE A 92 -11.89 10.83 9.62
N VAL A 93 -12.71 10.31 10.52
CA VAL A 93 -12.55 9.00 11.14
C VAL A 93 -13.51 8.03 10.47
N PRO A 94 -13.07 6.85 9.98
CA PRO A 94 -13.96 5.86 9.41
C PRO A 94 -14.98 5.39 10.45
N LYS A 95 -16.19 5.02 10.02
CA LYS A 95 -17.20 4.44 10.92
C LYS A 95 -16.75 3.10 11.48
N ARG A 96 -16.00 2.32 10.71
CA ARG A 96 -15.52 1.00 11.12
C ARG A 96 -14.09 0.76 10.64
N ILE A 97 -13.27 0.19 11.51
CA ILE A 97 -11.96 -0.36 11.17
C ILE A 97 -12.03 -1.87 11.39
N ILE A 98 -11.75 -2.62 10.35
CA ILE A 98 -11.73 -4.08 10.36
C ILE A 98 -10.28 -4.50 10.28
N THR A 99 -9.79 -5.17 11.32
CA THR A 99 -8.50 -5.85 11.29
C THR A 99 -8.73 -7.32 11.00
N ASP A 100 -7.85 -7.94 10.25
CA ASP A 100 -7.81 -9.40 10.23
C ASP A 100 -7.49 -9.89 11.65
N LYS A 101 -8.26 -10.88 12.12
CA LYS A 101 -8.09 -11.46 13.46
C LYS A 101 -6.89 -12.41 13.49
N LEU A 102 -5.75 -12.00 12.95
CA LEU A 102 -4.51 -12.75 13.17
C LEU A 102 -4.22 -12.68 14.67
N ARG A 103 -4.23 -13.86 15.29
CA ARG A 103 -3.98 -14.05 16.71
C ARG A 103 -2.67 -13.34 17.05
N SER A 104 -2.76 -12.36 17.93
CA SER A 104 -1.60 -11.59 18.40
C SER A 104 -0.53 -12.50 18.97
#